data_AF-A0A7S1TZM7-F1
#
_entry.id   AF-A0A7S1TZM7-F1
#
_cell.length_a   1.000
_cell.length_b   1.000
_cell.length_c   1.000
_cell.angle_alpha   90.00
_cell.angle_beta   90.00
_cell.angle_gamma   90.00
#
_symmetry.space_group_name_H-M   'P 1'
#
loop_
_entity.id
_entity.type
_entity.pdbx_description
1 polymer ?
#
loop_
_entity_poly.entity_id
_entity_poly.type
_entity_poly.pdbx_seq_one_letter_code
_entity_poly.pdbx_strand_id
1 'polypeptide(L)'
;YVAYNDFGSGDIPLSDDYYNDVNGAGREVVHFPFLLGAMSVFHNVPGLPRSGPAGLNMTGCLLAKVFRRDITTWDDQEILAINPGLAAIVPVDQEIRVYHRVHGSSTTHGITSYLRAACPSIWPAEDVGSTITWASGTFDAEGSSGMAAALGTDPYSIGYIDSGHGHSDELSEIELENAAGTFQSSLEAIPIGGVAEAASA
;
A
#
# COMPACT_ATOMS: atom_id res chain seq x y z
N TYR A 1 18.08 -9.14 31.03
CA TYR A 1 17.12 -8.80 29.96
C TYR A 1 15.91 -9.67 30.18
N VAL A 2 14.71 -9.08 30.28
CA VAL A 2 13.44 -9.83 30.32
C VAL A 2 12.73 -9.44 29.02
N ALA A 3 12.43 -10.43 28.18
CA ALA A 3 11.67 -10.16 26.97
C ALA A 3 10.25 -9.73 27.36
N TYR A 4 9.73 -8.69 26.71
CA TYR A 4 8.35 -8.25 26.96
C TYR A 4 7.30 -9.20 26.34
N ASN A 5 7.70 -9.99 25.35
CA ASN A 5 6.86 -10.94 24.62
C ASN A 5 7.63 -12.24 24.35
N ASP A 6 6.92 -13.36 24.22
CA ASP A 6 7.48 -14.67 23.87
C ASP A 6 7.78 -14.81 22.36
N PHE A 7 7.05 -14.07 21.52
CA PHE A 7 7.22 -14.06 20.05
C PHE A 7 6.99 -12.65 19.49
N GLY A 8 7.49 -12.41 18.27
CA GLY A 8 7.20 -11.24 17.46
C GLY A 8 6.55 -11.66 16.14
N SER A 9 5.74 -10.77 15.56
CA SER A 9 5.17 -10.93 14.23
C SER A 9 5.46 -9.68 13.41
N GLY A 10 5.83 -9.87 12.15
CA GLY A 10 6.06 -8.78 11.21
C GLY A 10 6.33 -9.31 9.81
N ASP A 11 6.08 -8.46 8.81
CA ASP A 11 6.19 -8.83 7.39
C ASP A 11 7.57 -8.50 6.80
N ILE A 12 8.49 -7.97 7.61
CA ILE A 12 9.88 -7.70 7.22
C ILE A 12 10.75 -8.84 7.76
N PRO A 13 11.35 -9.67 6.89
CA PRO A 13 12.29 -10.70 7.31
C PRO A 13 13.42 -10.12 8.15
N LEU A 14 13.94 -10.91 9.11
CA LEU A 14 15.14 -10.50 9.82
C LEU A 14 16.30 -10.42 8.83
N SER A 15 17.10 -9.36 8.90
CA SER A 15 18.35 -9.30 8.15
C SER A 15 19.33 -10.33 8.69
N ASP A 16 20.21 -10.82 7.82
CA ASP A 16 21.28 -11.75 8.20
C ASP A 16 22.13 -11.18 9.34
N ASP A 17 22.48 -9.89 9.28
CA ASP A 17 23.25 -9.21 10.31
C ASP A 17 22.53 -9.24 11.67
N TYR A 18 21.25 -8.90 11.70
CA TYR A 18 20.48 -8.91 12.95
C TYR A 18 20.28 -10.33 13.48
N TYR A 19 20.02 -11.30 12.61
CA TYR A 19 19.96 -12.71 12.99
C TYR A 19 21.28 -13.18 13.61
N ASN A 20 22.41 -12.84 12.99
CA ASN A 20 23.74 -13.20 13.47
C ASN A 20 24.07 -12.53 14.80
N ASP A 21 23.72 -11.26 14.99
CA ASP A 21 23.92 -10.54 16.25
C ASP A 21 23.12 -11.16 17.39
N VAL A 22 21.85 -11.49 17.14
CA VAL A 22 20.96 -12.09 18.14
C VAL A 22 21.46 -13.49 18.54
N ASN A 23 21.82 -14.34 17.57
CA ASN A 23 22.40 -15.65 17.85
C ASN A 23 23.77 -15.56 18.52
N GLY A 24 24.63 -14.64 18.08
CA GLY A 24 25.95 -14.38 18.68
C GLY A 24 25.88 -13.93 20.14
N ALA A 25 24.78 -13.27 20.53
CA ALA A 25 24.47 -12.93 21.92
C ALA A 25 23.89 -14.09 22.74
N GLY A 26 23.88 -15.32 22.20
CA GLY A 26 23.36 -16.52 22.86
C GLY A 26 21.83 -16.56 22.93
N ARG A 27 21.13 -15.82 22.07
CA ARG A 27 19.66 -15.81 21.98
C ARG A 27 19.26 -16.53 20.71
N GLU A 28 18.89 -17.79 20.83
CA GLU A 28 18.42 -18.57 19.68
C GLU A 28 17.07 -18.02 19.20
N VAL A 29 16.98 -17.67 17.91
CA VAL A 29 15.74 -17.19 17.28
C VAL A 29 15.47 -18.01 16.04
N VAL A 30 14.20 -18.38 15.86
CA VAL A 30 13.70 -19.07 14.67
C VAL A 30 12.76 -18.13 13.94
N HIS A 31 12.99 -17.92 12.65
CA HIS A 31 12.13 -17.14 11.76
C HIS A 31 11.53 -18.08 10.72
N PHE A 32 10.21 -18.15 10.64
CA PHE A 32 9.51 -18.94 9.62
C PHE A 32 8.25 -18.20 9.16
N PRO A 33 7.90 -18.30 7.86
CA PRO A 33 6.63 -17.78 7.37
C PRO A 33 5.49 -18.65 7.92
N PHE A 34 4.39 -18.02 8.35
CA PHE A 34 3.19 -18.73 8.82
C PHE A 34 1.91 -18.33 8.08
N LEU A 35 1.89 -17.16 7.42
CA LEU A 35 0.77 -16.68 6.62
C LEU A 35 1.30 -15.83 5.46
N LEU A 36 0.62 -15.91 4.32
CA LEU A 36 0.78 -14.97 3.22
C LEU A 36 -0.47 -14.11 3.14
N GLY A 37 -0.29 -12.79 3.13
CA GLY A 37 -1.35 -11.81 2.99
C GLY A 37 -0.99 -10.80 1.91
N ALA A 38 -2.01 -10.17 1.33
CA ALA A 38 -1.81 -9.06 0.41
C ALA A 38 -1.84 -7.74 1.18
N MET A 39 -1.05 -6.79 0.71
CA MET A 39 -1.18 -5.38 1.07
C MET A 39 -1.78 -4.68 -0.14
N SER A 40 -2.66 -3.71 0.10
CA SER A 40 -3.26 -2.97 -1.01
C SER A 40 -3.43 -1.49 -0.69
N VAL A 41 -3.76 -0.76 -1.74
CA VAL A 41 -4.09 0.66 -1.69
C VAL A 41 -5.58 0.81 -1.86
N PHE A 42 -6.15 1.62 -0.99
CA PHE A 42 -7.57 1.91 -0.94
C PHE A 42 -7.77 3.41 -1.14
N HIS A 43 -8.92 3.77 -1.67
CA HIS A 43 -9.31 5.14 -1.95
C HIS A 43 -10.73 5.41 -1.44
N ASN A 44 -11.09 6.68 -1.36
CA ASN A 44 -12.45 7.11 -1.09
C ASN A 44 -12.89 8.12 -2.12
N VAL A 45 -13.06 7.71 -3.38
CA VAL A 45 -13.61 8.60 -4.41
C VAL A 45 -15.11 8.35 -4.47
N PRO A 46 -15.96 9.29 -3.99
CA PRO A 46 -17.39 9.07 -3.94
C PRO A 46 -17.96 8.80 -5.33
N GLY A 47 -18.79 7.78 -5.45
CA GLY A 47 -19.44 7.41 -6.72
C GLY A 47 -18.66 6.41 -7.58
N LEU A 48 -17.40 6.09 -7.25
CA LEU A 48 -16.72 4.93 -7.85
C LEU A 48 -17.17 3.61 -7.20
N PRO A 49 -17.19 2.50 -7.97
CA PRO A 49 -17.31 1.15 -7.41
C PRO A 49 -16.20 0.86 -6.40
N ARG A 50 -16.47 -0.06 -5.47
CA ARG A 50 -15.48 -0.50 -4.47
C ARG A 50 -14.28 -1.22 -5.08
N SER A 51 -14.49 -1.93 -6.18
CA SER A 51 -13.47 -2.64 -6.93
C SER A 51 -14.08 -3.18 -8.24
N GLY A 52 -13.25 -3.85 -9.03
CA GLY A 52 -13.60 -4.58 -10.24
C GLY A 52 -13.40 -3.78 -11.53
N PRO A 53 -13.96 -4.24 -12.66
CA PRO A 53 -13.66 -3.70 -14.00
C PRO A 53 -13.98 -2.22 -14.22
N ALA A 54 -14.79 -1.62 -13.35
CA ALA A 54 -15.14 -0.20 -13.36
C ALA A 54 -14.60 0.55 -12.13
N GLY A 55 -13.71 -0.09 -11.36
CA GLY A 55 -12.98 0.50 -10.25
C GLY A 55 -11.90 1.48 -10.72
N LEU A 56 -11.12 1.96 -9.76
CA LEU A 56 -10.05 2.93 -10.02
C LEU A 56 -8.77 2.21 -10.45
N ASN A 57 -8.41 2.32 -11.73
CA ASN A 57 -7.16 1.78 -12.26
C ASN A 57 -5.98 2.67 -11.88
N MET A 58 -4.89 2.05 -11.42
CA MET A 58 -3.63 2.74 -11.14
C MET A 58 -2.44 1.89 -11.60
N THR A 59 -1.41 2.53 -12.14
CA THR A 59 -0.11 1.90 -12.36
C THR A 59 0.82 2.17 -11.18
N GLY A 60 1.86 1.36 -11.01
CA GLY A 60 2.86 1.61 -9.97
C GLY A 60 3.53 3.00 -10.09
N CYS A 61 3.75 3.49 -11.31
CA CYS A 61 4.29 4.83 -11.53
C CYS A 61 3.31 5.96 -11.20
N LEU A 62 2.02 5.82 -11.53
CA LEU A 62 1.01 6.80 -11.13
C LEU A 62 0.87 6.86 -9.63
N LEU A 63 0.87 5.69 -8.97
CA LEU A 63 0.82 5.61 -7.53
C LEU A 63 2.05 6.29 -6.90
N ALA A 64 3.25 6.05 -7.42
CA ALA A 64 4.47 6.72 -6.96
C ALA A 64 4.36 8.24 -7.07
N LYS A 65 3.87 8.77 -8.20
CA LYS A 65 3.66 10.21 -8.39
C LYS A 65 2.63 10.79 -7.41
N VAL A 66 1.54 10.07 -7.15
CA VAL A 66 0.52 10.47 -6.17
C VAL A 66 1.10 10.54 -4.76
N PHE A 67 1.81 9.49 -4.32
CA PHE A 67 2.41 9.46 -2.98
C PHE A 67 3.58 10.45 -2.80
N ARG A 68 4.26 10.82 -3.88
CA ARG A 68 5.26 11.90 -3.89
C ARG A 68 4.66 13.30 -4.02
N ARG A 69 3.35 13.40 -4.26
CA ARG A 69 2.62 14.66 -4.54
C ARG A 69 3.08 15.36 -5.83
N ASP A 70 3.64 14.61 -6.78
CA ASP A 70 3.87 15.09 -8.16
C ASP A 70 2.53 15.20 -8.92
N ILE A 71 1.59 14.31 -8.60
CA ILE A 71 0.17 14.40 -8.99
C ILE A 71 -0.64 14.70 -7.73
N THR A 72 -1.41 15.79 -7.75
CA THR A 72 -2.11 16.29 -6.56
C THR A 72 -3.62 16.32 -6.68
N THR A 73 -4.19 16.17 -7.89
CA THR A 73 -5.63 16.18 -8.13
C THR A 73 -6.10 14.95 -8.90
N TRP A 74 -7.34 14.52 -8.68
CA TRP A 74 -7.92 13.33 -9.30
C TRP A 74 -8.22 13.50 -10.80
N ASP A 75 -8.33 14.74 -11.28
CA ASP A 75 -8.54 15.08 -12.68
C ASP A 75 -7.23 15.27 -13.48
N ASP A 76 -6.09 14.85 -12.90
CA ASP A 76 -4.82 14.80 -13.61
C ASP A 76 -4.91 13.95 -14.89
N GLN A 77 -4.31 14.45 -15.96
CA GLN A 77 -4.42 13.85 -17.29
C GLN A 77 -3.89 12.41 -17.33
N GLU A 78 -2.87 12.07 -16.55
CA GLU A 78 -2.33 10.72 -16.55
C GLU A 78 -3.28 9.73 -15.84
N ILE A 79 -3.98 10.17 -14.79
CA ILE A 79 -5.01 9.37 -14.12
C ILE A 79 -6.23 9.19 -15.05
N LEU A 80 -6.70 10.27 -15.67
CA LEU A 80 -7.85 10.24 -16.57
C LEU A 80 -7.61 9.40 -17.82
N ALA A 81 -6.36 9.34 -18.30
CA ALA A 81 -6.01 8.55 -19.48
C ALA A 81 -6.33 7.05 -19.32
N ILE A 82 -6.21 6.51 -18.11
CA ILE A 82 -6.52 5.10 -17.79
C ILE A 82 -7.85 4.94 -17.02
N ASN A 83 -8.51 6.05 -16.67
CA ASN A 83 -9.80 6.12 -16.00
C ASN A 83 -10.74 7.15 -16.67
N PRO A 84 -11.14 6.97 -17.94
CA PRO A 84 -11.89 8.00 -18.67
C PRO A 84 -13.25 8.34 -18.04
N GLY A 85 -13.86 7.41 -17.29
CA GLY A 85 -15.10 7.65 -16.56
C GLY A 85 -14.94 8.55 -15.33
N LEU A 86 -13.73 8.71 -14.81
CA LEU A 86 -13.47 9.45 -13.57
C LEU A 86 -13.82 10.93 -13.70
N ALA A 87 -13.55 11.53 -14.87
CA ALA A 87 -13.83 12.95 -15.14
C ALA A 87 -15.31 13.34 -15.00
N ALA A 88 -16.24 12.38 -15.11
CA ALA A 88 -17.66 12.61 -14.91
C ALA A 88 -18.10 12.51 -13.43
N ILE A 89 -17.22 11.99 -12.57
CA ILE A 89 -17.49 11.67 -11.16
C ILE A 89 -16.80 12.67 -10.23
N VAL A 90 -15.55 13.03 -10.52
CA VAL A 90 -14.78 13.94 -9.67
C VAL A 90 -15.00 15.40 -10.05
N PRO A 91 -15.10 16.31 -9.07
CA PRO A 91 -15.02 17.74 -9.34
C PRO A 91 -13.68 18.12 -9.98
N VAL A 92 -13.68 19.22 -10.74
CA VAL A 92 -12.44 19.83 -11.27
C VAL A 92 -11.56 20.29 -10.10
N ASP A 93 -10.25 20.13 -10.25
CA ASP A 93 -9.22 20.46 -9.26
C ASP A 93 -9.40 19.72 -7.91
N GLN A 94 -10.09 18.57 -7.92
CA GLN A 94 -10.36 17.81 -6.70
C GLN A 94 -9.06 17.21 -6.16
N GLU A 95 -8.57 17.75 -5.05
CA GLU A 95 -7.34 17.30 -4.39
C GLU A 95 -7.41 15.82 -3.98
N ILE A 96 -6.30 15.11 -4.20
CA ILE A 96 -6.03 13.77 -3.67
C ILE A 96 -5.47 13.90 -2.25
N ARG A 97 -6.15 13.30 -1.28
CA ARG A 97 -5.78 13.34 0.14
C ARG A 97 -5.00 12.07 0.51
N VAL A 98 -3.68 12.14 0.38
CA VAL A 98 -2.79 10.97 0.57
C VAL A 98 -2.54 10.74 2.06
N TYR A 99 -2.87 9.53 2.55
CA TYR A 99 -2.60 9.10 3.92
C TYR A 99 -1.44 8.11 3.99
N HIS A 100 -0.61 8.24 5.03
CA HIS A 100 0.48 7.32 5.33
C HIS A 100 0.64 7.06 6.84
N ARG A 101 1.44 6.04 7.16
CA ARG A 101 1.85 5.72 8.54
C ARG A 101 2.99 6.64 8.97
N VAL A 102 3.08 6.91 10.28
CA VAL A 102 4.13 7.77 10.86
C VAL A 102 5.15 6.95 11.65
N HIS A 103 4.67 5.94 12.37
CA HIS A 103 5.54 5.01 13.08
C HIS A 103 5.96 3.82 12.19
N GLY A 104 6.96 3.08 12.65
CA GLY A 104 7.48 1.91 11.93
C GLY A 104 6.36 0.93 11.56
N SER A 105 6.22 0.65 10.26
CA SER A 105 5.16 -0.20 9.72
C SER A 105 5.72 -1.10 8.62
N SER A 106 5.46 -2.40 8.74
CA SER A 106 5.78 -3.39 7.71
C SER A 106 5.02 -3.14 6.40
N THR A 107 3.76 -2.72 6.49
CA THR A 107 2.98 -2.29 5.31
C THR A 107 3.62 -1.10 4.59
N THR A 108 4.18 -0.15 5.35
CA THR A 108 4.93 0.98 4.77
C THR A 108 6.17 0.50 4.04
N HIS A 109 6.91 -0.44 4.63
CA HIS A 109 8.04 -1.05 3.95
C HIS A 109 7.63 -1.78 2.67
N GLY A 110 6.53 -2.55 2.70
CA GLY A 110 6.01 -3.26 1.53
C GLY A 110 5.61 -2.31 0.39
N ILE A 111 4.81 -1.28 0.69
CA ILE A 111 4.36 -0.30 -0.29
C ILE A 111 5.53 0.49 -0.87
N THR A 112 6.43 0.99 -0.04
CA THR A 112 7.59 1.77 -0.52
C THR A 112 8.56 0.91 -1.35
N SER A 113 8.74 -0.36 -0.98
CA SER A 113 9.50 -1.33 -1.78
C SER A 113 8.84 -1.59 -3.13
N TYR A 114 7.51 -1.74 -3.17
CA TYR A 114 6.75 -1.89 -4.40
C TYR A 114 6.90 -0.66 -5.30
N LEU A 115 6.71 0.56 -4.77
CA LEU A 115 6.84 1.79 -5.54
C LEU A 115 8.24 1.94 -6.14
N ARG A 116 9.29 1.57 -5.38
CA ARG A 116 10.67 1.53 -5.89
C ARG A 116 10.84 0.54 -7.03
N ALA A 117 10.32 -0.67 -6.88
CA ALA A 117 10.44 -1.71 -7.90
C ALA A 117 9.67 -1.35 -9.18
N ALA A 118 8.45 -0.83 -9.03
CA ALA A 118 7.55 -0.51 -10.14
C ALA A 118 7.94 0.79 -10.85
N CYS A 119 8.50 1.78 -10.15
CA CYS A 119 8.82 3.08 -10.72
C CYS A 119 10.13 3.69 -10.18
N PRO A 120 11.29 3.08 -10.48
CA PRO A 120 12.57 3.52 -9.92
C PRO A 120 13.01 4.93 -10.37
N SER A 121 12.44 5.48 -11.43
CA SER A 121 12.69 6.86 -11.87
C SER A 121 11.97 7.91 -11.04
N ILE A 122 10.91 7.53 -10.33
CA ILE A 122 10.09 8.41 -9.49
C ILE A 122 10.35 8.13 -8.02
N TRP A 123 10.40 6.86 -7.61
CA TRP A 123 10.62 6.45 -6.23
C TRP A 123 12.09 6.05 -6.02
N PRO A 124 12.90 6.85 -5.31
CA PRO A 124 14.32 6.57 -5.14
C PRO A 124 14.55 5.52 -4.04
N ALA A 125 15.76 4.96 -3.98
CA ALA A 125 16.06 3.86 -3.08
C ALA A 125 16.07 4.29 -1.60
N GLU A 126 16.43 5.54 -1.33
CA GLU A 126 16.40 6.15 0.01
C GLU A 126 15.00 6.29 0.60
N ASP A 127 13.95 6.29 -0.23
CA ASP A 127 12.55 6.38 0.20
C ASP A 127 11.92 4.99 0.41
N VAL A 128 12.74 3.95 0.61
CA VAL A 128 12.28 2.59 0.95
C VAL A 128 12.55 2.29 2.42
N GLY A 129 11.51 1.97 3.18
CA GLY A 129 11.67 1.69 4.61
C GLY A 129 10.36 1.51 5.36
N SER A 130 10.45 0.99 6.59
CA SER A 130 9.31 0.93 7.50
C SER A 130 8.92 2.30 8.07
N THR A 131 9.84 3.27 7.98
CA THR A 131 9.67 4.67 8.34
C THR A 131 10.46 5.49 7.32
N ILE A 132 9.80 6.44 6.65
CA ILE A 132 10.43 7.34 5.68
C ILE A 132 9.95 8.78 5.91
N THR A 133 10.58 9.74 5.24
CA THR A 133 10.06 11.10 5.18
C THR A 133 9.10 11.22 4.01
N TRP A 134 7.81 11.35 4.28
CA TRP A 134 6.80 11.53 3.23
C TRP A 134 6.80 12.96 2.68
N ALA A 135 6.33 13.11 1.44
CA ALA A 135 6.19 14.41 0.80
C ALA A 135 5.27 15.33 1.62
N SER A 136 5.55 16.64 1.63
CA SER A 136 4.68 17.59 2.34
C SER A 136 3.27 17.62 1.75
N GLY A 137 2.26 17.84 2.61
CA GLY A 137 0.85 17.89 2.18
C GLY A 137 0.16 16.53 2.14
N THR A 138 0.80 15.49 2.69
CA THR A 138 0.16 14.22 3.05
C THR A 138 -0.42 14.28 4.48
N PHE A 139 -1.19 13.26 4.85
CA PHE A 139 -1.88 13.15 6.13
C PHE A 139 -1.45 11.89 6.90
N ASP A 140 -1.42 12.02 8.22
CA ASP A 140 -1.05 10.94 9.11
C ASP A 140 -2.25 10.05 9.44
N ALA A 141 -2.07 8.73 9.36
CA ALA A 141 -2.97 7.75 9.97
C ALA A 141 -2.12 6.65 10.61
N GLU A 142 -2.40 6.27 11.86
CA GLU A 142 -1.59 5.28 12.56
C GLU A 142 -2.36 3.99 12.86
N GLY A 143 -1.66 2.86 12.79
CA GLY A 143 -2.29 1.53 12.82
C GLY A 143 -3.16 1.23 11.60
N SER A 144 -3.54 -0.03 11.43
CA SER A 144 -4.50 -0.42 10.40
C SER A 144 -5.87 0.23 10.64
N SER A 145 -6.32 0.32 11.89
CA SER A 145 -7.60 0.93 12.26
C SER A 145 -7.65 2.43 11.99
N GLY A 146 -6.57 3.17 12.26
CA GLY A 146 -6.53 4.61 11.99
C GLY A 146 -6.53 4.89 10.50
N MET A 147 -5.80 4.09 9.72
CA MET A 147 -5.81 4.17 8.26
C MET A 147 -7.18 3.81 7.68
N ALA A 148 -7.81 2.73 8.13
CA ALA A 148 -9.14 2.35 7.69
C ALA A 148 -10.18 3.42 8.04
N ALA A 149 -10.11 4.03 9.23
CA ALA A 149 -10.98 5.13 9.61
C ALA A 149 -10.78 6.37 8.73
N ALA A 150 -9.53 6.74 8.45
CA ALA A 150 -9.23 7.86 7.55
C ALA A 150 -9.81 7.62 6.15
N LEU A 151 -9.52 6.46 5.57
CA LEU A 151 -9.98 6.10 4.24
C LEU A 151 -11.50 5.94 4.18
N GLY A 152 -12.13 5.42 5.22
CA GLY A 152 -13.59 5.28 5.27
C GLY A 152 -14.35 6.61 5.41
N THR A 153 -13.72 7.65 5.97
CA THR A 153 -14.44 8.88 6.37
C THR A 153 -13.99 10.15 5.66
N ASP A 154 -12.82 10.17 5.03
CA ASP A 154 -12.29 11.34 4.34
C ASP A 154 -12.43 11.19 2.81
N PRO A 155 -13.38 11.89 2.18
CA PRO A 155 -13.56 11.84 0.73
C PRO A 155 -12.31 12.28 -0.02
N TYR A 156 -12.11 11.68 -1.18
CA TYR A 156 -11.00 11.85 -2.10
C TYR A 156 -9.64 11.43 -1.53
N SER A 157 -9.64 10.64 -0.46
CA SER A 157 -8.44 10.07 0.13
C SER A 157 -7.92 8.86 -0.62
N ILE A 158 -6.62 8.59 -0.44
CA ILE A 158 -5.93 7.38 -0.89
C ILE A 158 -4.87 7.00 0.15
N GLY A 159 -4.68 5.72 0.40
CA GLY A 159 -3.74 5.22 1.41
C GLY A 159 -3.60 3.70 1.32
N TYR A 160 -2.83 3.11 2.22
CA TYR A 160 -2.48 1.70 2.16
C TYR A 160 -2.69 0.98 3.49
N ILE A 161 -3.18 -0.26 3.41
CA ILE A 161 -3.33 -1.17 4.56
C ILE A 161 -3.16 -2.61 4.11
N ASP A 162 -3.02 -3.52 5.08
CA ASP A 162 -3.26 -4.94 4.84
C ASP A 162 -4.66 -5.15 4.22
N SER A 163 -4.73 -5.93 3.14
CA SER A 163 -5.95 -6.09 2.35
C SER A 163 -7.10 -6.69 3.16
N GLY A 164 -6.80 -7.62 4.09
CA GLY A 164 -7.80 -8.26 4.92
C GLY A 164 -8.58 -7.25 5.78
N HIS A 165 -7.89 -6.27 6.35
CA HIS A 165 -8.53 -5.16 7.07
C HIS A 165 -9.41 -4.31 6.15
N GLY A 166 -8.88 -3.92 4.98
CA GLY A 166 -9.63 -3.09 4.03
C GLY A 166 -10.89 -3.77 3.50
N HIS A 167 -10.83 -5.08 3.25
CA HIS A 167 -11.98 -5.87 2.85
C HIS A 167 -13.00 -6.02 3.98
N SER A 168 -12.55 -6.23 5.22
CA SER A 168 -13.42 -6.32 6.39
C SER A 168 -14.17 -5.01 6.66
N ASP A 169 -13.51 -3.88 6.42
CA ASP A 169 -14.10 -2.53 6.59
C ASP A 169 -14.79 -2.04 5.31
N GLU A 170 -14.90 -2.89 4.29
CA GLU A 170 -15.56 -2.64 3.01
C GLU A 170 -15.07 -1.37 2.28
N LEU A 171 -13.78 -1.07 2.39
CA LEU A 171 -13.14 0.07 1.73
C LEU A 171 -13.06 -0.15 0.21
N SER A 172 -13.04 0.94 -0.55
CA SER A 172 -12.83 0.88 -2.00
C SER A 172 -11.35 0.68 -2.31
N GLU A 173 -11.03 -0.36 -3.07
CA GLU A 173 -9.68 -0.77 -3.45
C GLU A 173 -9.36 -0.30 -4.88
N ILE A 174 -8.09 0.05 -5.14
CA ILE A 174 -7.65 0.29 -6.51
C ILE A 174 -7.49 -1.02 -7.27
N GLU A 175 -7.61 -0.94 -8.59
CA GLU A 175 -7.17 -1.97 -9.51
C GLU A 175 -5.73 -1.63 -9.92
N LEU A 176 -4.77 -2.45 -9.51
CA LEU A 176 -3.34 -2.20 -9.74
C LEU A 176 -2.88 -2.94 -10.99
N GLU A 177 -2.17 -2.25 -11.89
CA GLU A 177 -1.57 -2.86 -13.07
C GLU A 177 -0.45 -3.84 -12.66
N ASN A 178 -0.59 -5.10 -13.04
CA ASN A 178 0.46 -6.10 -12.86
C ASN A 178 1.46 -6.12 -14.02
N ALA A 179 2.52 -6.93 -13.91
CA ALA A 179 3.56 -7.03 -14.96
C ALA A 179 3.05 -7.54 -16.31
N ALA A 180 1.85 -8.15 -16.37
CA ALA A 180 1.20 -8.58 -17.61
C ALA A 180 0.29 -7.49 -18.21
N GLY A 181 0.26 -6.28 -17.66
CA GLY A 181 -0.59 -5.18 -18.12
C GLY A 181 -2.07 -5.36 -17.79
N THR A 182 -2.39 -6.22 -16.81
CA THR A 182 -3.76 -6.44 -16.34
C THR A 182 -3.99 -5.70 -15.04
N PHE A 183 -5.10 -4.97 -14.95
CA PHE A 183 -5.54 -4.31 -13.73
C PHE A 183 -6.34 -5.29 -12.87
N GLN A 184 -5.93 -5.46 -11.60
CA GLN A 184 -6.60 -6.32 -10.63
C GLN A 184 -6.45 -5.77 -9.22
N SER A 185 -7.47 -5.97 -8.40
CA SER A 185 -7.44 -5.74 -6.96
C SER A 185 -7.09 -7.03 -6.21
N SER A 186 -6.62 -6.89 -4.97
CA SER A 186 -6.39 -8.05 -4.11
C SER A 186 -7.69 -8.78 -3.76
N LEU A 187 -8.83 -8.07 -3.74
CA LEU A 187 -10.15 -8.69 -3.56
C LEU A 187 -10.46 -9.74 -4.65
N GLU A 188 -10.04 -9.48 -5.88
CA GLU A 188 -10.24 -10.41 -7.01
C GLU A 188 -9.12 -11.46 -7.10
N ALA A 189 -7.88 -11.06 -6.81
CA ALA A 189 -6.71 -11.92 -6.96
C ALA A 189 -6.59 -12.97 -5.84
N ILE A 190 -6.90 -12.64 -4.57
CA ILE A 190 -6.77 -13.56 -3.44
C ILE A 190 -7.58 -14.85 -3.64
N PRO A 191 -8.89 -14.81 -4.00
CA PRO A 191 -9.71 -16.00 -4.16
C PRO A 191 -9.23 -16.98 -5.24
N ILE A 192 -8.48 -16.49 -6.23
CA ILE A 192 -7.96 -17.32 -7.33
C ILE A 192 -6.50 -17.75 -7.13
N GLY A 193 -5.93 -17.51 -5.94
CA GLY A 193 -4.57 -17.93 -5.60
C GLY A 193 -3.48 -16.90 -5.91
N GLY A 194 -3.85 -15.66 -6.26
CA GLY A 194 -2.92 -14.63 -6.70
C GLY A 194 -1.81 -14.30 -5.71
N VAL A 195 -2.05 -14.44 -4.40
CA VAL A 195 -0.98 -14.26 -3.38
C VAL A 195 0.08 -15.35 -3.48
N ALA A 196 -0.33 -16.60 -3.74
CA ALA A 196 0.60 -17.71 -3.93
C ALA A 196 1.35 -17.59 -5.26
N GLU A 197 0.67 -17.16 -6.33
CA GLU A 197 1.28 -16.93 -7.63
C GLU A 197 2.32 -15.79 -7.58
N ALA A 198 1.98 -14.66 -6.95
CA ALA A 198 2.90 -13.54 -6.76
C ALA A 198 4.15 -13.92 -5.95
N ALA A 199 4.03 -14.82 -4.97
CA ALA A 199 5.17 -15.31 -4.20
C ALA A 199 6.07 -16.30 -4.98
N SER A 200 5.60 -16.81 -6.13
CA SER A 200 6.33 -17.79 -6.94
C SER A 200 7.02 -17.21 -8.18
N ALA A 201 6.76 -15.93 -8.49
CA ALA A 201 7.32 -15.19 -9.63
C ALA A 201 8.54 -14.36 -9.22
#